data_AF-A0A552BZ59-F1
#
_entry.id   AF-A0A552BZ59-F1
#
_cell.length_a   1.000
_cell.length_b   1.000
_cell.length_c   1.000
_cell.angle_alpha   90.00
_cell.angle_beta   90.00
_cell.angle_gamma   90.00
#
_symmetry.space_group_name_H-M   'P 1'
#
loop_
_entity.id
_entity.type
_entity.pdbx_description
1 polymer ?
#
loop_
_entity_poly.entity_id
_entity_poly.type
_entity_poly.pdbx_seq_one_letter_code
_entity_poly.pdbx_strand_id
1 'polypeptide(L)'
;MITESIKAKIIDELARVEEDSVYSAKSHFNASDRWSSYHYWLGVPSVVLSIVAGATIPTKASWIATIASIGAAALTSLITFLKPSETATQHKSSGDQYLGLRNDARILREVSLLVLETDAQALEALNALTTRRTELNTVSRQPSRKDFALARDGIEKGEAKHAIDVKNGGES
;
A
#
# COMPACT_ATOMS: atom_id res chain seq x y z
N MET A 1 14.38 -31.68 -16.71
CA MET A 1 13.96 -30.77 -17.81
C MET A 1 12.62 -30.20 -17.43
N ILE A 2 12.41 -28.90 -17.62
CA ILE A 2 11.10 -28.28 -17.45
C ILE A 2 10.25 -28.63 -18.67
N THR A 3 9.05 -29.14 -18.45
CA THR A 3 8.11 -29.45 -19.52
C THR A 3 7.52 -28.14 -20.04
N GLU A 4 7.54 -27.89 -21.35
CA GLU A 4 7.04 -26.63 -21.95
C GLU A 4 5.60 -26.30 -21.56
N SER A 5 4.74 -27.32 -21.41
CA SER A 5 3.34 -27.14 -20.97
C SER A 5 3.24 -26.69 -19.51
N ILE A 6 4.12 -27.16 -18.63
CA ILE A 6 4.20 -26.74 -17.23
C ILE A 6 4.79 -25.33 -17.15
N LYS A 7 5.86 -25.07 -17.90
CA LYS A 7 6.49 -23.75 -17.99
C LYS A 7 5.49 -22.65 -18.38
N ALA A 8 4.68 -22.89 -19.41
CA ALA A 8 3.66 -21.94 -19.85
C ALA A 8 2.64 -21.63 -18.74
N LYS A 9 2.15 -22.65 -18.03
CA LYS A 9 1.21 -22.44 -16.91
C LYS A 9 1.82 -21.68 -15.74
N ILE A 10 3.11 -21.92 -15.44
CA ILE A 10 3.82 -21.19 -14.39
C ILE A 10 3.97 -19.72 -14.80
N ILE A 11 4.32 -19.44 -16.05
CA ILE A 11 4.42 -18.06 -16.57
C ILE A 11 3.09 -17.32 -16.42
N ASP A 12 1.97 -17.95 -16.80
CA ASP A 12 0.64 -17.36 -16.67
C ASP A 12 0.28 -17.06 -15.21
N GLU A 13 0.58 -17.98 -14.29
CA GLU A 13 0.30 -17.79 -12.87
C GLU A 13 1.19 -16.71 -12.24
N LEU A 14 2.47 -16.62 -12.64
CA LEU A 14 3.35 -15.54 -12.21
C LEU A 14 2.86 -14.17 -12.69
N ALA A 15 2.36 -14.09 -13.93
CA ALA A 15 1.77 -12.86 -14.46
C ALA A 15 0.54 -12.42 -13.64
N ARG A 16 -0.30 -13.37 -13.21
CA ARG A 16 -1.44 -13.08 -12.30
C ARG A 16 -0.97 -12.61 -10.93
N VAL A 17 0.07 -13.25 -10.37
CA VAL A 17 0.65 -12.81 -9.09
C VAL A 17 1.22 -11.40 -9.20
N GLU A 18 1.89 -11.07 -10.30
CA GLU A 18 2.37 -9.72 -10.59
C GLU A 18 1.21 -8.72 -10.63
N GLU A 19 0.15 -9.02 -11.40
CA GLU A 19 -1.03 -8.17 -11.53
C GLU A 19 -1.71 -7.94 -10.17
N ASP A 20 -2.09 -9.01 -9.46
CA ASP A 20 -2.74 -8.96 -8.14
C ASP A 20 -1.91 -8.14 -7.15
N SER A 21 -0.58 -8.29 -7.18
CA SER A 21 0.33 -7.59 -6.30
C SER A 21 0.40 -6.10 -6.63
N VAL A 22 0.32 -5.70 -7.90
CA VAL A 22 0.25 -4.29 -8.31
C VAL A 22 -1.02 -3.62 -7.77
N TYR A 23 -2.19 -4.24 -7.96
CA TYR A 23 -3.45 -3.73 -7.45
C TYR A 23 -3.45 -3.64 -5.91
N SER A 24 -2.95 -4.68 -5.24
CA SER A 24 -2.85 -4.72 -3.78
C SER A 24 -1.92 -3.63 -3.25
N ALA A 25 -0.72 -3.51 -3.82
CA ALA A 25 0.26 -2.49 -3.44
C ALA A 25 -0.31 -1.07 -3.58
N LYS A 26 -0.88 -0.76 -4.75
CA LYS A 26 -1.45 0.57 -5.01
C LYS A 26 -2.63 0.90 -4.08
N SER A 27 -3.48 -0.08 -3.79
CA SER A 27 -4.59 0.09 -2.83
C SER A 27 -4.07 0.41 -1.43
N HIS A 28 -2.99 -0.24 -1.02
CA HIS A 28 -2.31 0.04 0.24
C HIS A 28 -1.68 1.44 0.27
N PHE A 29 -1.02 1.89 -0.80
CA PHE A 29 -0.48 3.25 -0.85
C PHE A 29 -1.60 4.31 -0.80
N ASN A 30 -2.69 4.12 -1.54
CA ASN A 30 -3.85 5.01 -1.46
C ASN A 30 -4.43 5.09 -0.03
N ALA A 31 -4.52 3.95 0.65
CA ALA A 31 -4.94 3.92 2.06
C ALA A 31 -3.93 4.64 2.97
N SER A 32 -2.63 4.48 2.73
CA SER A 32 -1.57 5.17 3.46
C SER A 32 -1.68 6.69 3.32
N ASP A 33 -1.88 7.20 2.10
CA ASP A 33 -2.03 8.63 1.83
C ASP A 33 -3.30 9.20 2.50
N ARG A 34 -4.40 8.45 2.46
CA ARG A 34 -5.65 8.82 3.14
C ARG A 34 -5.47 8.91 4.65
N TRP A 35 -4.83 7.92 5.27
CA TRP A 35 -4.57 7.93 6.72
C TRP A 35 -3.56 9.01 7.12
N SER A 36 -2.56 9.29 6.28
CA SER A 36 -1.63 10.41 6.47
C SER A 36 -2.39 11.74 6.44
N SER A 37 -3.32 11.90 5.50
CA SER A 37 -4.17 13.08 5.41
C SER A 37 -5.02 13.27 6.67
N TYR A 38 -5.60 12.19 7.22
CA TYR A 38 -6.32 12.26 8.50
C TYR A 38 -5.43 12.67 9.67
N HIS A 39 -4.18 12.20 9.71
CA HIS A 39 -3.24 12.61 10.75
C HIS A 39 -3.01 14.13 10.73
N TYR A 40 -2.77 14.71 9.55
CA TYR A 40 -2.56 16.16 9.42
C TYR A 40 -3.84 16.96 9.68
N TRP A 41 -4.99 16.49 9.18
CA TRP A 41 -6.27 17.18 9.33
C TRP A 41 -6.75 17.22 10.79
N LEU A 42 -6.36 16.26 11.62
CA LEU A 42 -6.62 16.28 13.06
C LEU A 42 -5.50 16.98 13.85
N GLY A 43 -4.25 16.72 13.49
CA GLY A 43 -3.07 17.18 14.22
C GLY A 43 -2.86 18.68 14.13
N VAL A 44 -2.94 19.25 12.91
CA VAL A 44 -2.70 20.69 12.71
C VAL A 44 -3.73 21.54 13.46
N PRO A 45 -5.05 21.29 13.35
CA PRO A 45 -6.03 22.06 14.12
C PRO A 45 -5.89 21.85 15.63
N SER A 46 -5.52 20.64 16.09
CA SER A 46 -5.29 20.40 17.52
C SER A 46 -4.16 21.29 18.09
N VAL A 47 -3.05 21.40 17.35
CA VAL A 47 -1.93 22.26 17.75
C VAL A 47 -2.34 23.73 17.75
N VAL A 48 -3.04 24.20 16.71
CA VAL A 48 -3.52 25.58 16.62
C VAL A 48 -4.46 25.91 17.80
N LEU A 49 -5.43 25.04 18.10
CA LEU A 49 -6.35 25.22 19.22
C LEU A 49 -5.63 25.23 20.57
N SER A 50 -4.60 24.39 20.75
CA SER A 50 -3.78 24.38 21.96
C SER A 50 -3.03 25.71 22.15
N ILE A 51 -2.48 26.26 21.06
CA ILE A 51 -1.81 27.57 21.08
C ILE A 51 -2.81 28.69 21.41
N VAL A 52 -3.99 28.69 20.77
CA VAL A 52 -5.06 29.66 21.05
C VAL A 52 -5.51 29.59 22.50
N ALA A 53 -5.72 28.39 23.04
CA ALA A 53 -6.07 28.17 24.42
C ALA A 53 -5.03 28.79 25.37
N GLY A 54 -3.75 28.48 25.18
CA GLY A 54 -2.65 29.01 26.00
C GLY A 54 -2.49 30.52 25.89
N ALA A 55 -2.54 31.08 24.68
CA ALA A 55 -2.39 32.51 24.43
C ALA A 55 -3.52 33.36 25.02
N THR A 56 -4.69 32.77 25.24
CA THR A 56 -5.88 33.46 25.73
C THR A 56 -5.95 33.51 27.27
N ILE A 57 -5.18 32.68 27.98
CA ILE A 57 -5.12 32.66 29.47
C ILE A 57 -4.91 34.04 30.10
N PRO A 58 -3.95 34.89 29.65
CA PRO A 58 -3.75 36.22 30.24
C PRO A 58 -4.83 37.24 29.88
N THR A 59 -5.74 36.89 28.96
CA THR A 59 -6.80 37.79 28.50
C THR A 59 -8.07 37.61 29.33
N LYS A 60 -8.98 38.60 29.31
CA LYS A 60 -10.31 38.47 29.92
C LYS A 60 -11.27 37.54 29.12
N ALA A 61 -10.80 36.91 28.04
CA ALA A 61 -11.62 36.08 27.15
C ALA A 61 -11.60 34.58 27.55
N SER A 62 -11.92 34.29 28.82
CA SER A 62 -11.86 32.94 29.40
C SER A 62 -12.67 31.88 28.61
N TRP A 63 -13.81 32.27 28.04
CA TRP A 63 -14.65 31.34 27.26
C TRP A 63 -13.96 30.83 25.98
N ILE A 64 -13.12 31.64 25.33
CA ILE A 64 -12.36 31.24 24.15
C ILE A 64 -11.31 30.19 24.52
N ALA A 65 -10.59 30.41 25.64
CA ALA A 65 -9.60 29.46 26.15
C ALA A 65 -10.24 28.09 26.45
N THR A 66 -11.44 28.07 27.04
CA THR A 66 -12.17 26.85 27.36
C THR A 66 -12.58 26.08 26.10
N ILE A 67 -13.21 26.74 25.13
CA ILE A 67 -13.65 26.10 23.89
C ILE A 67 -12.44 25.56 23.10
N ALA A 68 -11.38 26.35 22.99
CA ALA A 68 -10.17 25.93 22.29
C ALA A 68 -9.50 24.73 22.97
N SER A 69 -9.42 24.72 24.31
CA SER A 69 -8.85 23.60 25.06
C SER A 69 -9.66 22.31 24.88
N ILE A 70 -10.98 22.39 24.94
CA ILE A 70 -11.86 21.22 24.73
C ILE A 70 -11.71 20.69 23.31
N GLY A 71 -11.66 21.58 22.30
CA GLY A 71 -11.45 21.18 20.91
C GLY A 71 -10.09 20.52 20.69
N ALA A 72 -9.01 21.08 21.23
CA ALA A 72 -7.68 20.49 21.18
C ALA A 72 -7.63 19.11 21.85
N ALA A 73 -8.24 18.96 23.04
CA ALA A 73 -8.32 17.69 23.74
C ALA A 73 -9.11 16.63 22.96
N ALA A 74 -10.24 17.02 22.35
CA ALA A 74 -11.05 16.13 21.54
C ALA A 74 -10.28 15.62 20.30
N LEU A 75 -9.64 16.52 19.55
CA LEU A 75 -8.85 16.16 18.37
C LEU A 75 -7.65 15.28 18.74
N THR A 76 -6.94 15.62 19.82
CA THR A 76 -5.82 14.81 20.32
C THR A 76 -6.29 13.42 20.73
N SER A 77 -7.43 13.32 21.41
CA SER A 77 -8.02 12.02 21.78
C SER A 77 -8.36 11.19 20.54
N LEU A 78 -8.89 11.81 19.48
CA LEU A 78 -9.13 11.12 18.21
C LEU A 78 -7.84 10.64 17.55
N ILE A 79 -6.76 11.43 17.60
CA ILE A 79 -5.44 11.01 17.08
C ILE A 79 -4.93 9.79 17.85
N THR A 80 -5.00 9.81 19.18
CA THR A 80 -4.55 8.70 20.03
C THR A 80 -5.41 7.44 19.84
N PHE A 81 -6.72 7.61 19.66
CA PHE A 81 -7.64 6.48 19.46
C PHE A 81 -7.53 5.87 18.05
N LEU A 82 -7.54 6.70 17.00
CA LEU A 82 -7.52 6.24 15.61
C LEU A 82 -6.13 5.84 15.12
N LYS A 83 -5.07 6.36 15.77
CA LYS A 83 -3.67 6.12 15.40
C LYS A 83 -3.42 6.28 13.89
N PRO A 84 -3.76 7.44 13.30
CA PRO A 84 -3.75 7.59 11.85
C PRO A 84 -2.34 7.46 11.24
N SER A 85 -1.31 8.00 11.89
CA SER A 85 0.09 7.88 11.43
C SER A 85 0.61 6.43 11.46
N GLU A 86 0.28 5.69 12.53
CA GLU A 86 0.63 4.26 12.63
C GLU A 86 -0.09 3.45 11.54
N THR A 87 -1.38 3.71 11.35
CA THR A 87 -2.19 3.03 10.31
C THR A 87 -1.69 3.35 8.90
N ALA A 88 -1.29 4.60 8.64
CA ALA A 88 -0.67 4.98 7.38
C ALA A 88 0.64 4.21 7.12
N THR A 89 1.49 4.11 8.14
CA THR A 89 2.77 3.38 8.08
C THR A 89 2.56 1.88 7.85
N GLN A 90 1.57 1.27 8.53
CA GLN A 90 1.20 -0.12 8.32
C GLN A 90 0.77 -0.38 6.87
N HIS A 91 -0.10 0.47 6.32
CA HIS A 91 -0.52 0.33 4.92
C HIS A 91 0.65 0.53 3.96
N LYS A 92 1.53 1.52 4.18
CA LYS A 92 2.73 1.71 3.36
C LYS A 92 3.63 0.46 3.36
N SER A 93 3.91 -0.09 4.54
CA SER A 93 4.70 -1.31 4.69
C SER A 93 4.09 -2.51 3.96
N SER A 94 2.77 -2.72 4.07
CA SER A 94 2.09 -3.74 3.27
C SER A 94 2.25 -3.48 1.77
N GLY A 95 2.09 -2.22 1.33
CA GLY A 95 2.28 -1.84 -0.07
C GLY A 95 3.69 -2.16 -0.59
N ASP A 96 4.72 -1.84 0.17
CA ASP A 96 6.12 -2.15 -0.15
C ASP A 96 6.35 -3.67 -0.23
N GLN A 97 5.73 -4.45 0.67
CA GLN A 97 5.83 -5.91 0.65
C GLN A 97 5.17 -6.55 -0.58
N TYR A 98 4.02 -6.05 -1.02
CA TYR A 98 3.39 -6.47 -2.27
C TYR A 98 4.20 -6.06 -3.50
N LEU A 99 4.82 -4.88 -3.51
CA LEU A 99 5.76 -4.51 -4.59
C LEU A 99 6.97 -5.45 -4.62
N GLY A 100 7.50 -5.84 -3.46
CA GLY A 100 8.53 -6.86 -3.35
C GLY A 100 8.09 -8.19 -3.97
N LEU A 101 6.90 -8.67 -3.60
CA LEU A 101 6.32 -9.90 -4.17
C LEU A 101 6.17 -9.81 -5.71
N ARG A 102 5.67 -8.69 -6.23
CA ARG A 102 5.58 -8.44 -7.67
C ARG A 102 6.95 -8.55 -8.35
N ASN A 103 7.96 -7.90 -7.77
CA ASN A 103 9.31 -7.90 -8.35
C ASN A 103 9.92 -9.31 -8.35
N ASP A 104 9.73 -10.07 -7.28
CA ASP A 104 10.22 -11.44 -7.18
C ASP A 104 9.52 -12.37 -8.18
N ALA A 105 8.20 -12.20 -8.37
CA ALA A 105 7.44 -12.90 -9.40
C ALA A 105 7.94 -12.58 -10.82
N ARG A 106 8.18 -11.29 -11.10
CA ARG A 106 8.74 -10.85 -12.38
C ARG A 106 10.14 -11.42 -12.65
N ILE A 107 11.02 -11.39 -11.64
CA ILE A 107 12.38 -11.95 -11.74
C ILE A 107 12.31 -13.46 -11.99
N LEU A 108 11.43 -14.18 -11.28
CA LEU A 108 11.21 -15.60 -11.50
C LEU A 108 10.76 -15.86 -12.94
N ARG A 109 9.77 -15.12 -13.43
CA ARG A 109 9.19 -15.27 -14.77
C ARG A 109 10.18 -14.95 -15.89
N GLU A 110 10.86 -13.81 -15.82
CA GLU A 110 11.70 -13.29 -16.90
C GLU A 110 13.12 -13.85 -16.89
N VAL A 111 13.66 -14.21 -15.72
CA VAL A 111 15.07 -14.57 -15.56
C VAL A 111 15.23 -15.98 -15.02
N SER A 112 14.69 -16.28 -13.84
CA SER A 112 15.02 -17.53 -13.14
C SER A 112 14.52 -18.78 -13.88
N LEU A 113 13.34 -18.73 -14.51
CA LEU A 113 12.83 -19.83 -15.34
C LEU A 113 13.71 -20.18 -16.55
N LEU A 114 14.66 -19.32 -16.94
CA LEU A 114 15.63 -19.61 -17.99
C LEU A 114 16.77 -20.53 -17.51
N VAL A 115 17.01 -20.56 -16.20
CA VAL A 115 18.15 -21.25 -15.58
C VAL A 115 17.72 -22.49 -14.79
N LEU A 116 16.46 -22.55 -14.34
CA LEU A 116 15.93 -23.72 -13.66
C LEU A 116 15.86 -24.94 -14.60
N GLU A 117 16.29 -26.11 -14.10
CA GLU A 117 16.48 -27.30 -14.93
C GLU A 117 15.32 -28.30 -14.81
N THR A 118 14.51 -28.21 -13.76
CA THR A 118 13.48 -29.21 -13.44
C THR A 118 12.13 -28.59 -13.10
N ASP A 119 11.05 -29.28 -13.44
CA ASP A 119 9.68 -28.90 -13.08
C ASP A 119 9.53 -28.74 -11.55
N ALA A 120 10.16 -29.61 -10.77
CA ALA A 120 10.12 -29.55 -9.31
C ALA A 120 10.68 -28.23 -8.76
N GLN A 121 11.82 -27.75 -9.29
CA GLN A 121 12.39 -26.46 -8.88
C GLN A 121 11.50 -25.27 -9.25
N ALA A 122 10.90 -25.30 -10.45
CA ALA A 122 10.02 -24.24 -10.92
C ALA A 122 8.72 -24.17 -10.08
N LEU A 123 8.14 -25.32 -9.75
CA LEU A 123 6.96 -25.42 -8.88
C LEU A 123 7.28 -24.99 -7.45
N GLU A 124 8.43 -25.36 -6.91
CA GLU A 124 8.86 -24.94 -5.58
C GLU A 124 8.99 -23.41 -5.49
N ALA A 125 9.60 -22.78 -6.51
CA ALA A 125 9.73 -21.32 -6.57
C ALA A 125 8.36 -20.62 -6.66
N LEU A 126 7.42 -21.16 -7.43
CA LEU A 126 6.04 -20.64 -7.50
C LEU A 126 5.29 -20.80 -6.16
N ASN A 127 5.45 -21.95 -5.50
CA ASN A 127 4.85 -22.22 -4.20
C ASN A 127 5.37 -21.25 -3.14
N ALA A 128 6.67 -20.94 -3.14
CA ALA A 128 7.25 -19.96 -2.22
C ALA A 128 6.59 -18.57 -2.36
N LEU A 129 6.37 -18.10 -3.60
CA LEU A 129 5.67 -16.82 -3.85
C LEU A 129 4.20 -16.88 -3.44
N THR A 130 3.52 -18.00 -3.69
CA THR A 130 2.11 -18.20 -3.32
C THR A 130 1.91 -18.22 -1.80
N THR A 131 2.80 -18.88 -1.07
CA THR A 131 2.83 -18.90 0.39
C THR A 131 3.01 -17.48 0.92
N ARG A 132 4.02 -16.75 0.42
CA ARG A 132 4.25 -15.35 0.79
C ARG A 132 3.04 -14.47 0.49
N ARG A 133 2.38 -14.62 -0.67
CA ARG A 133 1.15 -13.89 -1.00
C ARG A 133 0.04 -14.14 0.03
N THR A 134 -0.13 -15.39 0.44
CA THR A 134 -1.15 -15.80 1.41
C THR A 134 -0.85 -15.23 2.80
N GLU A 135 0.41 -15.25 3.22
CA GLU A 135 0.87 -14.60 4.44
C GLU A 135 0.58 -13.10 4.40
N LEU A 136 0.97 -12.41 3.32
CA LEU A 136 0.71 -10.98 3.13
C LEU A 136 -0.78 -10.65 3.22
N ASN A 137 -1.64 -11.43 2.57
CA ASN A 137 -3.10 -11.25 2.62
C ASN A 137 -3.67 -11.45 4.03
N THR A 138 -3.03 -12.29 4.85
CA THR A 138 -3.46 -12.60 6.22
C THR A 138 -3.02 -11.51 7.21
N VAL A 139 -1.77 -11.04 7.09
CA VAL A 139 -1.20 -10.07 8.04
C VAL A 139 -1.54 -8.62 7.68
N SER A 140 -1.86 -8.35 6.41
CA SER A 140 -2.11 -6.98 5.94
C SER A 140 -3.49 -6.49 6.36
N ARG A 141 -3.51 -5.24 6.83
CA ARG A 141 -4.78 -4.53 7.07
C ARG A 141 -5.48 -4.26 5.75
N GLN A 142 -6.74 -4.69 5.64
CA GLN A 142 -7.52 -4.53 4.41
C GLN A 142 -7.71 -3.04 4.05
N PRO A 143 -7.32 -2.62 2.83
CA PRO A 143 -7.67 -1.30 2.29
C PRO A 143 -9.19 -1.16 2.13
N SER A 144 -9.69 0.08 2.05
CA SER A 144 -11.11 0.29 1.78
C SER A 144 -11.45 0.05 0.30
N ARG A 145 -12.73 -0.21 0.00
CA ARG A 145 -13.19 -0.34 -1.39
C ARG A 145 -12.89 0.91 -2.25
N LYS A 146 -12.87 2.09 -1.63
CA LYS A 146 -12.53 3.34 -2.32
C LYS A 146 -11.05 3.37 -2.71
N ASP A 147 -10.18 2.91 -1.80
CA ASP A 147 -8.73 2.86 -2.05
C ASP A 147 -8.42 1.89 -3.20
N PHE A 148 -9.14 0.75 -3.26
CA PHE A 148 -9.05 -0.21 -4.35
C PHE A 148 -9.61 0.34 -5.67
N ALA A 149 -10.77 0.99 -5.66
CA ALA A 149 -11.35 1.57 -6.86
C ALA A 149 -10.44 2.65 -7.47
N LEU A 150 -9.82 3.48 -6.61
CA LEU A 150 -8.83 4.48 -7.02
C LEU A 150 -7.56 3.83 -7.58
N ALA A 151 -7.10 2.73 -6.97
CA ALA A 151 -5.96 1.99 -7.47
C ALA A 151 -6.22 1.43 -8.87
N ARG A 152 -7.41 0.82 -9.06
CA ARG A 152 -7.82 0.29 -10.36
C ARG A 152 -7.86 1.36 -11.43
N ASP A 153 -8.50 2.49 -11.16
CA ASP A 153 -8.57 3.61 -12.10
C ASP A 153 -7.18 4.14 -12.49
N GLY A 154 -6.25 4.28 -11.54
CA GLY A 154 -4.87 4.70 -11.83
C GLY A 154 -4.09 3.67 -12.66
N ILE A 155 -4.23 2.38 -12.35
CA ILE A 155 -3.57 1.29 -13.09
C ILE A 155 -4.10 1.21 -14.52
N GLU A 156 -5.42 1.27 -14.71
CA GLU A 156 -6.07 1.28 -16.03
C GLU A 156 -5.64 2.49 -16.87
N LYS A 157 -5.36 3.63 -16.24
CA LYS A 157 -4.78 4.84 -16.88
C LYS A 157 -3.30 4.73 -17.21
N GLY A 158 -2.64 3.64 -16.82
CA GLY A 158 -1.25 3.35 -17.20
C GLY A 158 -0.20 3.75 -16.16
N GLU A 159 -0.57 4.12 -14.93
CA GLU A 159 0.40 4.47 -13.88
C GLU A 159 1.36 3.32 -13.52
N ALA A 160 0.98 2.08 -13.84
CA ALA A 160 1.79 0.89 -13.58
C ALA A 160 2.74 0.50 -14.73
N LYS A 161 2.68 1.18 -15.89
CA LYS A 161 3.49 0.83 -17.06
C LYS A 161 4.89 1.43 -16.97
N HIS A 162 5.93 0.63 -17.19
CA HIS A 162 7.29 1.15 -17.34
C HIS A 162 7.52 1.63 -18.79
N ALA A 163 8.31 2.70 -18.95
CA ALA A 163 8.62 3.27 -20.27
C ALA A 163 9.28 2.25 -21.22
N ILE A 164 10.03 1.29 -20.67
CA ILE A 164 10.69 0.21 -21.43
C ILE A 164 9.66 -0.77 -22.01
N ASP A 165 8.60 -1.08 -21.25
CA ASP A 165 7.54 -2.00 -21.68
C ASP A 165 6.69 -1.40 -22.79
N VAL A 166 6.47 -0.08 -22.76
CA VAL A 166 5.76 0.66 -23.81
C VAL A 166 6.57 0.65 -25.12
N LYS A 167 7.91 0.71 -25.03
CA LYS A 167 8.78 0.73 -26.21
C LYS A 167 8.83 -0.63 -26.92
N ASN A 168 8.84 -1.72 -26.17
CA ASN A 168 8.90 -3.08 -26.74
C ASN A 168 7.56 -3.57 -27.33
N GLY A 169 6.42 -2.99 -26.92
CA GLY A 169 5.10 -3.33 -27.46
C GLY A 169 4.68 -2.54 -28.72
N GLY A 170 5.51 -1.58 -29.16
CA GLY A 170 5.27 -0.77 -30.38
C GLY A 170 6.02 -1.24 -31.63
N GLU A 171 6.84 -2.29 -31.51
CA GLU A 171 7.62 -2.86 -32.62
C GLU A 171 7.08 -4.23 -33.10
N SER A 172 5.86 -4.62 -32.67
CA SER A 172 5.16 -5.82 -33.14
C SER A 172 4.07 -5.52 -34.17
#